data_AF-A0A844M6R6-F1
#
_entry.id   AF-A0A844M6R6-F1
#
_cell.length_a   1.000
_cell.length_b   1.000
_cell.length_c   1.000
_cell.angle_alpha   90.00
_cell.angle_beta   90.00
_cell.angle_gamma   90.00
#
_symmetry.space_group_name_H-M   'P 1'
#
loop_
_entity.id
_entity.type
_entity.pdbx_description
1 polymer ?
#
loop_
_entity_poly.entity_id
_entity_poly.type
_entity_poly.pdbx_seq_one_letter_code
_entity_poly.pdbx_strand_id
1 'polypeptide(L)'
;MTELHNEDSIMYVSRMDACLNRWFATYEDARASLDSIGGYLFPYKGQYFITESEAIRELGLDPEDPDWAKIGWDWVRPLDTQAWQRLKEKRLFSNSISTSDKT
;
A
#
# COMPACT_ATOMS: atom_id res chain seq x y z
N MET A 1 -23.39 -2.92 -3.32
CA MET A 1 -22.19 -3.61 -2.80
C MET A 1 -21.06 -3.36 -3.79
N THR A 2 -20.56 -2.12 -3.83
CA THR A 2 -19.50 -1.68 -4.77
C THR A 2 -18.84 -0.41 -4.20
N GLU A 3 -18.17 -0.56 -3.05
CA GLU A 3 -17.26 0.47 -2.49
C GLU A 3 -15.79 0.14 -2.79
N LEU A 4 -15.51 -0.54 -3.90
CA LEU A 4 -14.14 -0.90 -4.30
C LEU A 4 -13.37 0.25 -4.97
N HIS A 5 -13.99 1.40 -5.25
CA HIS A 5 -13.36 2.42 -6.10
C HIS A 5 -12.59 3.53 -5.38
N ASN A 6 -12.67 3.64 -4.04
CA ASN A 6 -12.06 4.79 -3.33
C ASN A 6 -10.82 4.44 -2.49
N GLU A 7 -10.60 3.15 -2.18
CA GLU A 7 -9.45 2.72 -1.35
C GLU A 7 -8.19 2.43 -2.16
N ASP A 8 -8.31 2.07 -3.45
CA ASP A 8 -7.15 1.82 -4.32
C ASP A 8 -6.30 3.09 -4.52
N SER A 9 -6.93 4.27 -4.42
CA SER A 9 -6.25 5.54 -4.66
C SER A 9 -5.48 6.07 -3.46
N ILE A 10 -5.72 5.57 -2.23
CA ILE A 10 -5.02 6.10 -1.05
C ILE A 10 -3.60 5.53 -0.93
N MET A 11 -3.34 4.36 -1.50
CA MET A 11 -2.05 3.66 -1.42
C MET A 11 -1.14 3.92 -2.62
N TYR A 12 -1.45 4.92 -3.44
CA TYR A 12 -0.60 5.38 -4.52
C TYR A 12 -0.51 6.90 -4.51
N VAL A 13 0.71 7.42 -4.64
CA VAL A 13 1.01 8.86 -4.78
C VAL A 13 1.95 9.07 -5.95
N SER A 14 1.84 10.18 -6.68
CA SER A 14 2.66 10.43 -7.89
C SER A 14 4.17 10.38 -7.67
N ARG A 15 4.62 10.64 -6.43
CA ARG A 15 6.03 10.53 -6.04
C ARG A 15 6.56 9.08 -6.02
N MET A 16 5.67 8.08 -6.00
CA MET A 16 6.03 6.66 -6.20
C MET A 16 6.30 6.30 -7.67
N ASP A 17 6.07 7.19 -8.64
CA ASP A 17 6.42 6.93 -10.05
C ASP A 17 7.94 6.78 -10.26
N ALA A 18 8.73 7.37 -9.36
CA ALA A 18 10.18 7.20 -9.35
C ALA A 18 10.62 5.91 -8.63
N CYS A 19 9.73 5.25 -7.89
CA CYS A 19 10.03 4.03 -7.16
C CYS A 19 9.94 2.79 -8.04
N LEU A 20 10.71 1.76 -7.70
CA LEU A 20 10.68 0.49 -8.40
C LEU A 20 9.38 -0.27 -8.06
N ASN A 21 8.39 -0.17 -8.94
CA ASN A 21 7.12 -0.87 -8.80
C ASN A 21 7.05 -2.06 -9.77
N ARG A 22 6.83 -3.25 -9.23
CA ARG A 22 6.57 -4.46 -10.03
C ARG A 22 5.07 -4.60 -10.23
N TRP A 23 4.64 -4.57 -11.48
CA TRP A 23 3.23 -4.57 -11.86
C TRP A 23 2.75 -5.95 -12.30
N PHE A 24 1.55 -6.32 -11.87
CA PHE A 24 0.92 -7.60 -12.13
C PHE A 24 -0.54 -7.41 -12.54
N ALA A 25 -1.00 -8.20 -13.51
CA ALA A 25 -2.38 -8.19 -13.96
C ALA A 25 -3.31 -9.00 -13.04
N THR A 26 -2.77 -10.00 -12.32
CA THR A 26 -3.54 -10.88 -11.43
C THR A 26 -3.01 -10.81 -10.01
N TYR A 27 -3.88 -11.11 -9.05
CA TYR A 27 -3.50 -11.16 -7.64
C TYR A 27 -2.55 -12.33 -7.38
N GLU A 28 -2.78 -13.47 -8.04
CA GLU A 28 -2.01 -14.69 -7.87
C GLU A 28 -0.55 -14.49 -8.27
N ASP A 29 -0.28 -13.84 -9.40
CA ASP A 29 1.08 -13.51 -9.85
C ASP A 29 1.77 -12.54 -8.88
N ALA A 30 1.03 -11.54 -8.40
CA ALA A 30 1.53 -10.58 -7.44
C ALA A 30 1.88 -11.28 -6.12
N ARG A 31 1.00 -12.13 -5.60
CA ARG A 31 1.23 -12.86 -4.35
C ARG A 31 2.42 -13.80 -4.45
N ALA A 32 2.57 -14.52 -5.57
CA ALA A 32 3.74 -15.37 -5.82
C ALA A 32 5.05 -14.56 -5.83
N SER A 33 5.02 -13.37 -6.44
CA SER A 33 6.15 -12.45 -6.44
C SER A 33 6.47 -11.86 -5.05
N LEU A 34 5.44 -11.61 -4.23
CA LEU A 34 5.59 -11.19 -2.84
C LEU A 34 6.26 -12.28 -2.00
N ASP A 35 5.86 -13.54 -2.18
CA ASP A 35 6.46 -14.67 -1.45
C ASP A 35 7.89 -14.98 -1.90
N SER A 36 8.20 -14.78 -3.19
CA SER A 36 9.53 -15.07 -3.72
C SER A 36 10.57 -13.98 -3.45
N ILE A 37 10.17 -12.71 -3.45
CA ILE A 37 11.09 -11.57 -3.44
C ILE A 37 10.83 -10.64 -2.24
N GLY A 38 9.61 -10.60 -1.71
CA GLY A 38 9.20 -9.65 -0.68
C GLY A 38 8.72 -8.32 -1.26
N GLY A 39 8.49 -7.35 -0.38
CA GLY A 39 7.95 -6.03 -0.69
C GLY A 39 6.56 -5.81 -0.07
N TYR A 40 5.81 -4.85 -0.61
CA TYR A 40 4.47 -4.49 -0.14
C TYR A 40 3.49 -4.53 -1.30
N LEU A 41 2.46 -5.38 -1.18
CA LEU A 41 1.46 -5.60 -2.24
C LEU A 41 0.25 -4.68 -2.08
N PHE A 42 -0.07 -3.94 -3.14
CA PHE A 42 -1.19 -3.02 -3.20
C PHE A 42 -2.05 -3.20 -4.45
N PRO A 43 -3.36 -2.88 -4.36
CA PRO A 43 -4.23 -2.77 -5.53
C PRO A 43 -4.07 -1.40 -6.21
N TYR A 44 -4.21 -1.35 -7.52
CA TYR A 44 -4.27 -0.10 -8.29
C TYR A 44 -5.08 -0.25 -9.58
N LYS A 45 -6.24 0.41 -9.67
CA LYS A 45 -7.08 0.49 -10.89
C LYS A 45 -7.31 -0.88 -11.58
N GLY A 46 -7.57 -1.91 -10.79
CA GLY A 46 -7.80 -3.28 -11.30
C GLY A 46 -6.53 -4.08 -11.62
N GLN A 47 -5.35 -3.54 -11.33
CA GLN A 47 -4.06 -4.23 -11.32
C GLN A 47 -3.53 -4.32 -9.90
N TYR A 48 -2.39 -4.99 -9.76
CA TYR A 48 -1.66 -5.12 -8.51
C TYR A 48 -0.22 -4.68 -8.71
N PHE A 49 0.35 -4.04 -7.70
CA PHE A 49 1.76 -3.71 -7.73
C PHE A 49 2.43 -4.04 -6.41
N ILE A 50 3.70 -4.40 -6.50
CA ILE A 50 4.59 -4.54 -5.35
C ILE A 50 5.61 -3.43 -5.39
N THR A 51 5.78 -2.77 -4.25
CA THR A 51 6.77 -1.73 -4.07
C THR A 51 7.69 -2.04 -2.89
N GLU A 52 8.68 -1.18 -2.69
CA GLU A 52 9.71 -1.31 -1.65
C GLU A 52 9.52 -0.26 -0.54
N SER A 53 10.32 -0.38 0.51
CA SER A 53 10.26 0.43 1.73
C SER A 53 10.33 1.93 1.45
N GLU A 54 11.05 2.35 0.41
CA GLU A 54 11.16 3.76 0.02
C GLU A 54 9.82 4.35 -0.40
N ALA A 55 9.03 3.60 -1.19
CA ALA A 55 7.70 4.02 -1.59
C ALA A 55 6.71 4.05 -0.41
N ILE A 56 6.91 3.21 0.62
CA ILE A 56 6.13 3.28 1.86
C ILE A 56 6.41 4.58 2.62
N ARG A 57 7.67 5.03 2.64
CA ARG A 57 8.02 6.35 3.20
C ARG A 57 7.39 7.48 2.40
N GLU A 58 7.34 7.35 1.07
CA GLU A 58 6.63 8.30 0.20
C GLU A 58 5.11 8.33 0.46
N LEU A 59 4.50 7.20 0.84
CA LEU A 59 3.12 7.15 1.36
C LEU A 59 2.97 7.80 2.74
N GLY A 60 4.06 8.25 3.35
CA GLY A 60 4.08 8.82 4.70
C GLY A 60 3.72 7.79 5.77
N LEU A 61 4.03 6.53 5.51
CA LEU A 61 3.93 5.40 6.43
C LEU A 61 5.33 4.96 6.84
N ASP A 62 5.44 4.31 7.99
CA ASP A 62 6.69 3.71 8.44
C ASP A 62 6.84 2.31 7.83
N PRO A 63 7.88 2.03 7.01
CA PRO A 63 8.12 0.68 6.50
C PRO A 63 8.48 -0.34 7.58
N GLU A 64 8.97 0.13 8.74
CA GLU A 64 9.35 -0.73 9.88
C GLU A 64 8.17 -0.99 10.83
N ASP A 65 6.97 -0.50 10.49
CA ASP A 65 5.77 -0.74 11.28
C ASP A 65 5.46 -2.24 11.38
N PRO A 66 5.39 -2.82 12.60
CA PRO A 66 5.15 -4.25 12.77
C PRO A 66 3.78 -4.69 12.24
N ASP A 67 2.84 -3.76 12.04
CA ASP A 67 1.54 -4.08 11.47
C ASP A 67 1.67 -4.55 10.00
N TRP A 68 2.73 -4.18 9.27
CA TRP A 68 3.00 -4.73 7.93
C TRP A 68 3.20 -6.24 7.93
N ALA A 69 3.99 -6.73 8.89
CA ALA A 69 4.22 -8.17 9.04
C ALA A 69 2.93 -8.89 9.46
N LYS A 70 2.10 -8.28 10.31
CA LYS A 70 0.82 -8.86 10.74
C LYS A 70 -0.20 -9.02 9.62
N ILE A 71 -0.22 -8.10 8.66
CA ILE A 71 -1.06 -8.24 7.47
C ILE A 71 -0.45 -9.17 6.42
N GLY A 72 0.78 -9.64 6.61
CA GLY A 72 1.50 -10.46 5.65
C GLY A 72 2.05 -9.66 4.46
N TRP A 73 2.31 -8.36 4.65
CA TRP A 73 2.68 -7.41 3.60
C TRP A 73 1.70 -7.33 2.42
N ASP A 74 0.50 -7.86 2.61
CA ASP A 74 -0.58 -7.89 1.62
C ASP A 74 -1.69 -6.94 2.06
N TRP A 75 -1.78 -5.79 1.38
CA TRP A 75 -2.85 -4.83 1.61
C TRP A 75 -4.17 -5.25 0.99
N VAL A 76 -4.14 -6.09 -0.05
CA VAL A 76 -5.32 -6.53 -0.81
C VAL A 76 -6.10 -7.57 0.00
N ARG A 77 -5.38 -8.54 0.58
CA ARG A 77 -5.95 -9.62 1.39
C ARG A 77 -5.18 -9.74 2.72
N PRO A 78 -5.38 -8.80 3.66
CA PRO A 78 -4.63 -8.78 4.90
C PRO A 78 -4.97 -9.97 5.79
N LEU A 79 -3.94 -10.56 6.41
CA LEU A 79 -4.12 -11.65 7.38
C LEU A 79 -4.70 -11.15 8.72
N ASP A 80 -4.44 -9.89 9.09
CA ASP A 80 -4.94 -9.25 10.31
C ASP A 80 -5.67 -7.94 9.96
N THR A 81 -7.00 -7.97 10.04
CA THR A 81 -7.83 -6.80 9.74
C THR A 81 -7.60 -5.63 10.70
N GLN A 82 -7.26 -5.87 11.97
CA GLN A 82 -7.02 -4.79 12.93
C GLN A 82 -5.69 -4.08 12.64
N ALA A 83 -4.65 -4.83 12.28
CA ALA A 83 -3.38 -4.27 11.82
C ALA A 83 -3.55 -3.43 10.56
N TRP A 84 -4.33 -3.92 9.60
CA TRP A 84 -4.68 -3.18 8.39
C TRP A 84 -5.40 -1.86 8.69
N GLN A 85 -6.38 -1.88 9.60
CA GLN A 85 -7.10 -0.67 10.01
C GLN A 85 -6.17 0.38 10.63
N ARG A 86 -5.23 -0.02 11.50
CA ARG A 86 -4.25 0.91 12.10
C ARG A 86 -3.34 1.55 11.05
N LEU A 87 -2.86 0.78 10.07
CA LEU A 87 -2.07 1.33 8.97
C LEU A 87 -2.88 2.30 8.11
N LYS A 88 -4.15 1.97 7.83
CA LYS A 88 -5.07 2.85 7.10
C LYS A 88 -5.31 4.17 7.84
N GLU A 89 -5.54 4.13 9.15
CA GLU A 89 -5.69 5.34 9.97
C GLU A 89 -4.44 6.23 9.92
N LYS A 90 -3.25 5.63 10.06
CA LYS A 90 -1.97 6.34 9.91
C LYS A 90 -1.84 7.01 8.54
N ARG A 91 -2.25 6.32 7.48
CA ARG A 91 -2.22 6.85 6.10
C ARG A 91 -3.15 8.04 5.94
N LEU A 92 -4.38 7.94 6.44
CA LEU A 92 -5.36 9.03 6.39
C LEU A 92 -4.88 10.27 7.15
N PHE A 93 -4.26 10.07 8.31
CA PHE A 93 -3.66 11.16 9.10
C PHE A 93 -2.52 11.85 8.34
N SER A 94 -1.59 11.07 7.77
CA SER A 94 -0.48 11.58 6.95
C SER A 94 -0.95 12.37 5.72
N ASN A 95 -2.03 11.91 5.07
CA ASN A 95 -2.62 12.59 3.93
C ASN A 95 -3.28 13.93 4.33
N SER A 96 -3.86 14.03 5.53
CA SER A 96 -4.48 15.26 6.03
C SER A 96 -3.47 16.35 6.39
N ILE A 97 -2.23 16.00 6.75
CA ILE A 97 -1.19 16.99 7.08
C ILE A 97 -0.60 17.60 5.80
N SER A 98 -0.49 16.81 4.72
CA SER A 98 0.05 17.29 3.44
C SER A 98 -0.82 18.35 2.74
N THR A 99 -2.11 18.47 3.07
CA THR A 99 -3.02 19.48 2.48
C THR A 99 -2.94 20.86 3.13
N SER A 100 -2.16 21.04 4.21
CA SER A 100 -2.11 22.30 4.97
C SER A 100 -0.90 23.19 4.66
N ASP A 101 0.06 22.72 3.86
CA ASP A 101 1.32 23.44 3.54
C ASP A 101 1.37 23.95 2.09
N LYS A 102 0.26 24.50 1.60
CA LYS A 102 0.22 25.26 0.35
C LYS A 102 -0.53 26.58 0.57
N THR A 103 0.13 27.53 1.25
CA THR A 103 -0.23 28.96 1.22
C THR A 103 0.96 29.75 0.74
#